data_AF-A0A6I5CN54-F1
#
_entry.id   AF-A0A6I5CN54-F1
#
_cell.length_a   1.000
_cell.length_b   1.000
_cell.length_c   1.000
_cell.angle_alpha   90.00
_cell.angle_beta   90.00
_cell.angle_gamma   90.00
#
_symmetry.space_group_name_H-M   'P 1'
#
loop_
_entity.id
_entity.type
_entity.pdbx_description
1 polymer ?
#
loop_
_entity_poly.entity_id
_entity_poly.type
_entity_poly.pdbx_seq_one_letter_code
_entity_poly.pdbx_strand_id
1 'polypeptide(L)' 'MRNTARWAATLALTATAVCGPLTGAALAAPSGAPASLYAPSALVLTVGHGDSAATAAPERAVTLSCAPTASGTHPAP' A
#
# COMPACT_ATOMS: atom_id res chain seq x y z
N MET A 1 -28.81 -10.65 28.84
CA MET A 1 -27.59 -11.05 28.11
C MET A 1 -27.67 -10.88 26.59
N ARG A 2 -28.83 -11.09 25.94
CA ARG A 2 -28.94 -10.97 24.46
C ARG A 2 -28.89 -9.53 23.94
N ASN A 3 -29.31 -8.55 24.74
CA ASN A 3 -29.29 -7.14 24.34
C ASN A 3 -27.85 -6.59 24.35
N THR A 4 -27.07 -6.87 25.40
CA THR A 4 -25.68 -6.40 25.52
C THR A 4 -24.77 -6.94 24.41
N ALA A 5 -25.00 -8.18 23.96
CA ALA A 5 -24.28 -8.76 22.82
C ALA A 5 -24.62 -8.08 21.48
N ARG A 6 -25.88 -7.64 21.30
CA ARG A 6 -26.29 -6.89 20.10
C ARG A 6 -25.66 -5.49 20.08
N TRP A 7 -25.65 -4.81 21.22
CA TRP A 7 -25.01 -3.50 21.36
C TRP A 7 -23.50 -3.56 21.13
N ALA A 8 -22.83 -4.60 21.64
CA ALA A 8 -21.40 -4.82 21.40
C ALA A 8 -21.08 -5.07 19.92
N ALA A 9 -21.92 -5.84 19.22
CA ALA A 9 -21.74 -6.07 17.78
C ALA A 9 -21.91 -4.79 16.96
N THR A 10 -22.91 -3.96 17.26
CA THR A 10 -23.12 -2.69 16.53
C THR A 10 -21.95 -1.71 16.72
N LEU A 11 -21.40 -1.62 17.93
CA LEU A 11 -20.24 -0.77 18.23
C LEU A 11 -18.94 -1.27 17.55
N ALA A 12 -18.75 -2.58 17.43
CA ALA A 12 -17.60 -3.14 16.74
C ALA A 12 -17.63 -2.86 15.22
N LEU A 13 -18.81 -2.89 14.59
CA LEU A 13 -18.95 -2.60 13.17
C LEU A 13 -18.71 -1.11 12.83
N THR A 14 -19.11 -0.18 13.69
CA THR A 14 -18.83 1.25 13.44
C THR A 14 -17.37 1.61 13.63
N ALA A 15 -16.68 0.96 14.57
CA ALA A 15 -15.25 1.17 14.80
C ALA A 15 -14.38 0.69 13.62
N THR A 16 -14.73 -0.43 12.99
CA THR A 16 -14.00 -0.96 11.82
C THR A 16 -14.21 -0.14 10.55
N ALA A 17 -15.39 0.47 10.37
CA ALA A 17 -15.65 1.37 9.24
C ALA A 17 -14.87 2.69 9.31
N VAL A 18 -14.65 3.23 10.52
CA VAL A 18 -13.89 4.48 10.71
C VAL A 18 -12.38 4.27 10.62
N CYS A 19 -11.86 3.12 11.10
CA CYS A 19 -10.43 2.83 11.05
C CYS A 19 -9.96 2.11 9.77
N GLY A 20 -10.89 1.59 8.96
CA GLY A 20 -10.60 0.89 7.71
C GLY A 20 -9.77 1.65 6.66
N PRO A 21 -9.91 2.99 6.49
CA PRO A 21 -9.15 3.71 5.48
C PRO A 21 -7.69 3.99 5.87
N LEU A 22 -7.29 3.78 7.13
CA LEU A 22 -5.93 4.10 7.60
C LEU A 22 -4.86 3.09 7.12
N THR A 23 -5.25 2.02 6.44
CA THR A 23 -4.33 1.07 5.78
C THR A 23 -4.06 1.42 4.31
N GLY A 24 -4.62 2.53 3.80
CA GLY A 24 -4.42 3.01 2.44
C GLY A 24 -3.16 3.85 2.31
N ALA A 25 -2.22 3.37 1.49
CA ALA A 25 -0.88 3.89 1.22
C ALA A 25 0.11 3.73 2.40
N ALA A 26 0.76 2.56 2.44
CA ALA A 26 2.11 2.48 2.98
C ALA A 26 2.99 3.46 2.18
N LEU A 27 3.11 4.69 2.67
CA LEU A 27 4.15 5.60 2.22
C LEU A 27 5.46 4.92 2.57
N ALA A 28 6.13 4.39 1.55
CA ALA A 28 7.50 3.92 1.64
C ALA A 28 8.43 5.13 1.83
N ALA A 29 8.30 5.82 2.96
CA ALA A 29 9.36 6.67 3.47
C ALA A 29 10.30 5.74 4.24
N PRO A 30 11.53 5.48 3.78
CA PRO A 30 12.48 4.66 4.52
C PRO A 30 13.01 5.46 5.71
N SER A 31 12.20 5.56 6.78
CA SER A 31 12.63 6.13 8.05
C SER A 31 13.63 5.18 8.70
N GLY A 32 14.92 5.45 8.53
CA GLY A 32 16.02 4.68 9.15
C GLY A 32 16.98 3.98 8.18
N ALA A 33 16.95 4.28 6.87
CA ALA A 33 17.96 3.74 5.97
C ALA A 33 19.38 4.24 6.33
N PRO A 34 20.39 3.36 6.36
CA PRO A 34 21.77 3.76 6.58
C PRO A 34 22.20 4.78 5.52
N ALA A 35 23.03 5.75 5.91
CA ALA A 35 23.60 6.70 4.97
C ALA A 35 24.33 5.94 3.85
N SER A 36 23.86 6.11 2.62
CA SER A 36 24.40 5.49 1.42
C SER A 36 24.84 6.57 0.45
N LEU A 37 25.83 6.25 -0.39
CA LEU A 37 26.32 7.15 -1.44
C LEU A 37 25.23 7.50 -2.47
N TYR A 38 24.24 6.61 -2.62
CA TYR A 38 23.04 6.82 -3.42
C TYR A 38 21.80 6.76 -2.53
N ALA A 39 20.90 7.73 -2.70
CA ALA A 39 19.59 7.68 -2.08
C ALA A 39 18.81 6.43 -2.59
N PRO A 40 18.08 5.73 -1.72
CA PRO A 40 17.31 4.56 -2.10
C PRO A 40 16.22 4.93 -3.12
N SER A 41 16.18 4.19 -4.23
CA SER A 41 15.21 4.38 -5.32
C SER A 41 14.60 3.03 -5.69
N ALA A 42 13.50 2.69 -5.02
CA ALA A 42 12.75 1.45 -5.19
C ALA A 42 11.26 1.76 -5.41
N LEU A 43 10.71 1.28 -6.53
CA LEU A 43 9.37 1.58 -7.02
C LEU A 43 8.58 0.30 -7.29
N VAL A 44 7.26 0.40 -7.17
CA VAL A 44 6.29 -0.58 -7.66
C VAL A 44 5.37 0.14 -8.64
N LEU A 45 5.31 -0.35 -9.88
CA LEU A 45 4.43 0.18 -10.92
C LEU A 45 3.31 -0.82 -11.15
N THR A 46 2.07 -0.33 -11.14
CA THR A 46 0.88 -1.14 -11.42
C THR A 46 0.12 -0.58 -12.61
N VAL A 47 -0.56 -1.47 -13.33
CA VAL A 47 -1.53 -1.09 -14.36
C VAL A 47 -2.81 -1.89 -14.14
N GLY A 48 -3.95 -1.23 -14.31
CA GLY A 48 -5.28 -1.79 -14.19
C GLY A 48 -6.30 -0.81 -14.78
N HIS A 49 -7.49 -1.30 -15.11
CA HIS A 49 -8.53 -0.45 -15.69
C HIS A 49 -9.27 0.35 -14.60
N GLY A 50 -9.52 1.62 -14.89
CA GLY A 50 -10.29 2.53 -14.05
C GLY A 50 -9.77 3.96 -14.13
N ASP A 51 -10.55 4.91 -13.64
CA ASP A 51 -10.23 6.34 -13.74
C ASP A 51 -9.30 6.83 -12.63
N SER A 52 -9.08 6.02 -11.59
CA SER A 52 -8.22 6.38 -10.46
C SER A 52 -7.56 5.16 -9.83
N ALA A 53 -6.34 5.33 -9.32
CA ALA A 53 -5.60 4.29 -8.61
C ALA A 53 -6.30 3.84 -7.30
N ALA A 54 -7.18 4.67 -6.74
CA ALA A 54 -7.92 4.34 -5.51
C ALA A 54 -9.01 3.29 -5.74
N THR A 55 -9.53 3.17 -6.97
CA THR A 55 -10.66 2.29 -7.31
C THR A 55 -10.32 1.21 -8.33
N ALA A 56 -9.23 1.37 -9.07
CA ALA A 56 -8.76 0.37 -10.04
C ALA A 56 -8.05 -0.81 -9.35
N ALA A 57 -8.46 -2.05 -9.65
CA ALA A 57 -7.72 -3.23 -9.25
C ALA A 57 -6.50 -3.43 -10.17
N PRO A 58 -5.28 -3.69 -9.62
CA PRO A 58 -4.11 -3.90 -10.46
C PRO A 58 -4.18 -5.24 -11.19
N GLU A 59 -4.04 -5.21 -12.52
CA GLU A 59 -3.99 -6.40 -13.38
C GLU A 59 -2.57 -6.92 -13.58
N ARG A 60 -1.59 -6.00 -13.58
CA ARG A 60 -0.16 -6.32 -13.62
C ARG A 60 0.60 -5.39 -12.67
N ALA A 61 1.69 -5.91 -12.12
CA ALA A 61 2.60 -5.17 -11.26
C ALA A 61 4.03 -5.55 -11.58
N VAL A 62 4.94 -4.58 -11.52
CA VAL A 62 6.38 -4.78 -11.67
C VAL A 62 7.15 -3.96 -10.64
N THR A 63 8.34 -4.42 -10.30
CA THR A 63 9.28 -3.71 -9.44
C THR A 63 10.37 -3.05 -10.29
N LEU A 64 10.86 -1.89 -9.83
CA LEU A 64 12.00 -1.20 -10.39
C LEU A 64 12.89 -0.68 -9.26
N SER A 65 14.18 -1.04 -9.30
CA SER A 65 15.23 -0.49 -8.45
C SER A 65 16.22 0.24 -9.35
N CYS A 66 16.50 1.53 -9.09
CA CYS A 66 17.29 2.35 -10.02
C CYS A 66 18.79 2.39 -9.67
N ALA A 67 19.13 2.37 -8.38
CA ALA A 67 20.51 2.56 -7.93
C ALA A 67 20.99 1.42 -7.00
N PRO A 68 22.28 1.05 -7.05
CA PRO A 68 23.31 1.58 -7.97
C PRO A 68 23.23 1.02 -9.40
N THR A 69 22.49 -0.08 -9.59
CA THR A 69 22.28 -0.71 -10.89
C THR A 69 20.80 -0.93 -11.08
N ALA A 70 20.32 -0.66 -12.28
CA ALA A 70 18.95 -0.87 -12.67
C ALA A 70 18.58 -2.36 -12.61
N SER A 71 17.50 -2.70 -11.89
CA SER A 71 17.05 -4.09 -11.73
C SER A 71 15.57 -4.16 -11.36
N GLY A 72 14.98 -5.35 -11.42
CA GLY A 72 13.59 -5.62 -11.06
C GLY A 72 12.89 -6.49 -12.08
N THR A 73 11.56 -6.59 -11.97
CA THR A 73 10.73 -7.30 -12.95
C THR A 73 10.26 -6.41 -14.11
N HIS A 74 10.58 -5.12 -14.09
CA HIS A 74 10.35 -4.23 -15.22
C HIS A 74 11.14 -4.73 -16.45
N PRO A 75 10.53 -4.80 -17.65
CA PRO A 75 11.17 -5.40 -18.83
C PRO A 75 12.37 -4.61 -19.38
N ALA A 76 12.48 -3.33 -19.02
CA ALA A 76 13.61 -2.46 -19.31
C ALA A 76 13.97 -1.70 -18.03
N PRO A 77 14.67 -2.35 -17.09
CA PRO A 77 14.99 -1.75 -15.80
C PRO A 77 16.02 -0.62 -15.95
#